data_AF-L8J9N1-F1
#
_entry.id   AF-L8J9N1-F1
#
_cell.length_a   1.000
_cell.length_b   1.000
_cell.length_c   1.000
_cell.angle_alpha   90.00
_cell.angle_beta   90.00
_cell.angle_gamma   90.00
#
_symmetry.space_group_name_H-M   'P 1'
#
loop_
_entity.id
_entity.type
_entity.pdbx_description
1 polymer ?
#
loop_
_entity_poly.entity_id
_entity_poly.type
_entity_poly.pdbx_seq_one_letter_code
_entity_poly.pdbx_strand_id
1 'polypeptide(L)' 'MNTKNLNTKELDTVIAALGECYRRLRAAKMTAKELSQDGFTLMFKSAYDSMAKRI' A
#
# COMPACT_ATOMS: atom_id res chain seq x y z
N MET A 1 8.27 12.15 11.35
CA MET A 1 8.21 10.68 11.22
C MET A 1 9.64 10.18 11.07
N ASN A 2 10.18 9.50 12.08
CA ASN A 2 11.61 9.15 12.15
C ASN A 2 11.83 7.81 11.43
N THR A 3 12.42 7.82 10.23
CA THR A 3 12.52 6.67 9.31
C THR A 3 13.66 5.69 9.62
N LYS A 4 14.35 5.85 10.76
CA LYS A 4 15.65 5.22 11.01
C LYS A 4 15.64 3.74 11.42
N ASN A 5 14.49 3.07 11.57
CA ASN A 5 14.44 1.66 11.99
C ASN A 5 13.22 0.90 11.44
N LEU A 6 12.78 1.18 10.21
CA LEU A 6 11.94 0.19 9.53
C LEU A 6 12.86 -0.98 9.17
N ASN A 7 12.61 -2.13 9.81
CA ASN A 7 13.15 -3.42 9.39
C ASN A 7 13.06 -3.47 7.86
N THR A 8 14.15 -3.76 7.15
CA THR A 8 14.19 -3.75 5.68
C THR A 8 13.03 -4.55 5.07
N LYS A 9 12.60 -5.63 5.74
CA LYS A 9 11.42 -6.42 5.38
C LYS A 9 10.10 -5.62 5.45
N GLU A 10 9.93 -4.81 6.48
CA GLU A 10 8.74 -3.94 6.62
C GLU A 10 8.74 -2.87 5.54
N LEU A 11 9.89 -2.27 5.24
CA LEU A 11 10.02 -1.29 4.16
C LEU A 11 9.66 -1.90 2.80
N ASP A 12 10.20 -3.08 2.50
CA ASP A 12 9.90 -3.82 1.27
C ASP A 12 8.41 -4.17 1.18
N THR A 13 7.80 -4.55 2.31
CA THR A 13 6.36 -4.84 2.39
C THR A 13 5.53 -3.59 2.12
N VAL A 14 5.92 -2.44 2.67
CA VAL A 14 5.25 -1.15 2.41
C VAL A 14 5.35 -0.78 0.93
N ILE A 15 6.52 -0.91 0.32
CA ILE A 15 6.71 -0.62 -1.12
C ILE A 15 5.85 -1.55 -1.98
N ALA A 16 5.83 -2.85 -1.68
CA ALA A 16 4.99 -3.82 -2.38
C ALA A 16 3.50 -3.51 -2.24
N ALA A 17 3.07 -3.12 -1.03
CA ALA A 17 1.69 -2.72 -0.77
C ALA A 17 1.29 -1.46 -1.55
N LEU A 18 2.17 -0.46 -1.64
CA LEU A 18 1.95 0.73 -2.47
C LEU A 18 1.85 0.37 -3.96
N GLY A 19 2.72 -0.50 -4.45
CA GLY A 19 2.65 -1.00 -5.82
C GLY A 19 1.33 -1.69 -6.14
N GLU A 20 0.83 -2.50 -5.21
CA GLU A 20 -0.47 -3.17 -5.30
C GLU A 20 -1.64 -2.18 -5.27
N CYS A 21 -1.57 -1.12 -4.45
CA CYS A 21 -2.56 -0.04 -4.47
C CYS A 21 -2.64 0.59 -5.86
N TYR A 22 -1.51 1.00 -6.44
CA TYR A 22 -1.49 1.59 -7.78
C TYR A 22 -1.95 0.61 -8.87
N ARG A 23 -1.71 -0.70 -8.71
CA ARG A 23 -2.25 -1.71 -9.63
C ARG A 23 -3.78 -1.77 -9.57
N ARG A 24 -4.37 -1.76 -8.37
CA ARG A 24 -5.83 -1.75 -8.16
C ARG A 24 -6.48 -0.49 -8.72
N LEU A 25 -5.86 0.67 -8.48
CA LEU A 25 -6.30 1.95 -9.05
C LEU A 25 -6.33 1.93 -10.57
N ARG A 26 -5.24 1.46 -11.20
CA ARG A 26 -5.17 1.32 -12.66
C ARG A 26 -6.24 0.36 -13.21
N ALA A 27 -6.46 -0.78 -12.54
CA ALA A 27 -7.49 -1.73 -12.94
C ALA A 27 -8.90 -1.13 -12.84
N ALA A 28 -9.13 -0.26 -11.85
CA ALA A 28 -10.37 0.48 -11.68
C ALA A 28 -10.49 1.72 -12.59
N LYS A 29 -9.46 2.03 -13.40
CA LYS A 29 -9.35 3.28 -14.19
C LYS A 29 -9.50 4.54 -13.32
N MET A 30 -9.00 4.47 -12.08
CA MET A 30 -9.00 5.57 -11.11
C MET A 30 -7.58 6.04 -10.82
N THR A 31 -7.47 7.26 -10.34
CA THR A 31 -6.27 7.86 -9.77
C THR A 31 -6.41 7.95 -8.25
N ALA A 32 -5.29 8.04 -7.53
CA ALA A 32 -5.31 8.17 -6.07
C ALA A 32 -6.03 9.45 -5.59
N LYS A 33 -6.12 10.49 -6.44
CA LYS A 33 -6.82 11.75 -6.13
C LYS A 33 -8.34 11.59 -6.08
N GLU A 34 -8.87 10.55 -6.70
CA GLU A 34 -10.31 10.24 -6.72
C GLU A 34 -10.75 9.45 -5.48
N LEU A 35 -9.81 9.07 -4.61
CA LEU A 35 -10.10 8.45 -3.32
C LEU A 35 -10.03 9.46 -2.19
N SER A 36 -10.93 9.29 -1.22
CA SER A 36 -10.72 9.89 0.09
C SER A 36 -9.48 9.28 0.75
N GLN A 37 -8.88 10.02 1.67
CA GLN A 37 -7.75 9.54 2.47
C GLN A 37 -8.11 8.23 3.20
N ASP A 38 -9.33 8.13 3.74
CA ASP A 38 -9.82 6.91 4.41
C ASP A 38 -9.97 5.74 3.45
N GLY A 39 -10.48 6.01 2.24
CA GLY A 39 -10.59 5.00 1.18
C GLY A 39 -9.22 4.46 0.76
N PHE A 40 -8.24 5.35 0.58
CA PHE A 40 -6.86 4.94 0.29
C PHE A 40 -6.24 4.16 1.46
N THR A 41 -6.49 4.60 2.71
CA THR A 41 -5.98 3.92 3.91
C THR A 41 -6.52 2.51 4.03
N LEU A 42 -7.81 2.30 3.76
CA LEU A 42 -8.43 0.97 3.77
C LEU A 42 -7.85 0.07 2.67
N MET A 43 -7.70 0.62 1.46
CA MET A 43 -7.07 -0.09 0.35
C MET A 43 -5.62 -0.49 0.68
N PHE A 44 -4.84 0.44 1.25
CA PHE A 44 -3.47 0.19 1.65
C PHE A 44 -3.37 -0.90 2.70
N LYS A 45 -4.22 -0.85 3.74
CA LYS A 45 -4.28 -1.91 4.76
C LYS A 45 -4.54 -3.29 4.13
N SER A 46 -5.53 -3.37 3.23
CA SER A 46 -5.83 -4.60 2.50
C SER A 46 -4.66 -5.09 1.63
N ALA A 47 -3.95 -4.18 0.96
CA ALA A 47 -2.78 -4.50 0.15
C ALA A 47 -1.62 -4.98 1.02
N TYR A 48 -1.35 -4.28 2.13
CA TYR A 48 -0.30 -4.62 3.09
C TYR A 48 -0.52 -5.99 3.72
N ASP A 49 -1.74 -6.29 4.21
CA ASP A 49 -2.07 -7.59 4.78
C ASP A 49 -1.90 -8.73 3.76
N SER A 50 -2.17 -8.46 2.48
CA SER A 50 -1.95 -9.42 1.39
C SER A 50 -0.46 -9.66 1.12
N MET A 51 0.37 -8.62 1.18
CA MET A 51 1.81 -8.74 0.97
C MET A 51 2.49 -9.38 2.18
N ALA A 52 2.16 -8.95 3.40
CA ALA A 52 2.73 -9.48 4.64
C ALA A 52 2.49 -10.99 4.83
N LYS A 53 1.39 -11.53 4.27
CA LYS A 53 1.08 -12.98 4.28
C LYS A 53 1.88 -13.81 3.27
N ARG A 54 2.56 -13.18 2.30
CA ARG A 54 3.33 -13.84 1.24
C ARG A 54 4.82 -14.00 1.56
N ILE A 55 5.27 -13.46 2.70
CA ILE A 55 6.68 -13.35 3.12
C ILE A 55 6.92 -14.05 4.45
#